data_AF-A0A100Y5A7-F1
#
_entry.id   AF-A0A100Y5A7-F1
#
_cell.length_a   1.000
_cell.length_b   1.000
_cell.length_c   1.000
_cell.angle_alpha   90.00
_cell.angle_beta   90.00
_cell.angle_gamma   90.00
#
_symmetry.space_group_name_H-M   'P 1'
#
loop_
_entity.id
_entity.type
_entity.pdbx_description
1 polymer ?
#
loop_
_entity_poly.entity_id
_entity_poly.type
_entity_poly.pdbx_seq_one_letter_code
_entity_poly.pdbx_strand_id
1 'polypeptide(L)'
;MENHSVKRYPVAPGVRLNVRSGPGTQYGIVKMLPEGVSVPINCQTPGTRVTGPYGTSGIWDNIGNGQYVADAYVRTGSDGYVAVRCG
;
A
#
# COMPACT_ATOMS: atom_id res chain seq x y z
N MET A 1 11.53 26.67 -4.65
CA MET A 1 10.28 25.95 -4.31
C MET A 1 10.53 24.50 -4.70
N GLU A 2 11.05 23.68 -3.78
CA GLU A 2 11.16 22.25 -4.05
C GLU A 2 9.74 21.70 -4.16
N ASN A 3 9.40 21.27 -5.37
CA ASN A 3 8.20 20.52 -5.62
C ASN A 3 8.34 19.22 -4.83
N HIS A 4 7.86 19.18 -3.59
CA HIS A 4 7.74 17.96 -2.80
C HIS A 4 6.65 17.10 -3.44
N SER A 5 6.95 16.57 -4.63
CA SER A 5 6.11 15.59 -5.29
C SER A 5 6.07 14.38 -4.36
N VAL A 6 4.89 14.09 -3.82
CA VAL A 6 4.69 12.89 -3.01
C VAL A 6 5.07 11.71 -3.89
N LYS A 7 6.09 10.95 -3.50
CA LYS A 7 6.53 9.78 -4.25
C LYS A 7 5.37 8.80 -4.34
N ARG A 8 5.03 8.41 -5.58
CA ARG A 8 3.94 7.47 -5.86
C ARG A 8 4.50 6.19 -6.43
N TYR A 9 3.87 5.09 -6.06
CA TYR A 9 4.24 3.75 -6.47
C TYR A 9 3.09 3.12 -7.25
N PRO A 10 3.37 2.48 -8.40
CA PRO A 10 2.32 1.87 -9.20
C PRO A 10 1.78 0.62 -8.50
N VAL A 11 0.46 0.46 -8.55
CA VAL A 11 -0.22 -0.79 -8.19
C VAL A 11 0.05 -1.83 -9.28
N ALA A 12 0.01 -3.12 -8.91
CA ALA A 12 0.15 -4.23 -9.83
C ALA A 12 -0.78 -4.08 -11.06
N PRO A 13 -0.26 -4.24 -12.30
CA PRO A 13 -1.07 -4.16 -13.51
C PRO A 13 -2.21 -5.19 -13.51
N GLY A 14 -3.38 -4.82 -14.02
CA GLY A 14 -4.53 -5.73 -14.12
C GLY A 14 -5.19 -6.07 -12.78
N VAL A 15 -4.85 -5.38 -11.68
CA VAL A 15 -5.44 -5.61 -10.36
C VAL A 15 -6.25 -4.40 -9.89
N ARG A 16 -7.49 -4.67 -9.48
CA ARG A 16 -8.27 -3.76 -8.64
C ARG A 16 -7.91 -3.99 -7.18
N LEU A 17 -7.34 -2.97 -6.52
CA LEU A 17 -6.76 -3.12 -5.18
C LEU A 17 -7.73 -2.65 -4.10
N ASN A 18 -7.98 -3.54 -3.14
CA ASN A 18 -8.80 -3.21 -1.97
C ASN A 18 -8.03 -2.33 -0.98
N VAL A 19 -8.66 -1.22 -0.61
CA VAL A 19 -8.21 -0.32 0.45
C VAL A 19 -8.98 -0.67 1.72
N ARG A 20 -8.26 -0.86 2.82
CA ARG A 20 -8.82 -1.29 4.10
C ARG A 20 -8.69 -0.21 5.16
N SER A 21 -9.55 -0.27 6.18
CA SER A 21 -9.54 0.65 7.32
C SER A 21 -8.42 0.37 8.35
N GLY A 22 -7.56 -0.61 8.09
CA GLY A 22 -6.45 -0.97 8.97
C GLY A 22 -5.48 -1.95 8.30
N PRO A 23 -4.32 -2.21 8.92
CA PRO A 23 -3.26 -3.03 8.35
C PRO A 23 -3.56 -4.53 8.53
N GLY A 24 -4.49 -5.04 7.74
CA GLY A 24 -4.82 -6.45 7.76
C GLY A 24 -6.09 -6.84 7.01
N THR A 25 -6.20 -8.11 6.64
CA THR A 25 -7.36 -8.64 5.91
C THR A 25 -8.64 -8.73 6.75
N GLN A 26 -8.52 -8.70 8.07
CA GLN A 26 -9.64 -8.63 9.03
C GLN A 26 -10.30 -7.25 9.07
N TYR A 27 -9.62 -6.19 8.60
CA TYR A 27 -10.20 -4.85 8.55
C TYR A 27 -11.10 -4.70 7.32
N GLY A 28 -12.19 -3.96 7.49
CA GLY A 28 -13.18 -3.72 6.43
C GLY A 28 -12.58 -3.01 5.22
N ILE A 29 -13.12 -3.32 4.03
CA ILE A 29 -12.78 -2.63 2.79
C ILE A 29 -13.54 -1.30 2.78
N VAL A 30 -12.80 -0.18 2.66
CA VAL A 30 -13.37 1.18 2.66
C VAL A 30 -13.38 1.81 1.26
N LYS A 31 -12.55 1.30 0.36
CA LYS A 31 -12.45 1.77 -1.03
C LYS A 31 -11.84 0.68 -1.90
N MET A 32 -12.09 0.75 -3.20
CA MET A 32 -11.40 -0.06 -4.21
C MET A 32 -10.71 0.86 -5.21
N LEU A 33 -9.43 0.62 -5.44
CA LEU A 33 -8.66 1.31 -6.46
C LEU A 33 -8.86 0.63 -7.81
N PRO A 34 -9.05 1.40 -8.90
CA PRO A 34 -9.08 0.84 -10.24
C PRO A 34 -7.67 0.40 -10.66
N GLU A 35 -7.61 -0.33 -11.77
CA GLU A 35 -6.35 -0.78 -12.36
C GLU A 35 -5.50 0.40 -12.87
N GLY A 36 -4.18 0.19 -12.95
CA GLY A 36 -3.26 1.15 -13.55
C GLY A 36 -3.02 2.43 -12.75
N VAL A 37 -3.46 2.49 -11.49
CA VAL A 37 -3.21 3.64 -10.61
C VAL A 37 -1.88 3.53 -9.86
N SER A 38 -1.40 4.69 -9.40
CA SER A 38 -0.30 4.78 -8.44
C SER A 38 -0.77 5.39 -7.12
N VAL A 39 -0.27 4.89 -6.01
CA VAL A 39 -0.60 5.34 -4.64
C VAL A 39 0.58 6.05 -3.99
N PRO A 40 0.35 7.07 -3.15
CA PRO A 40 1.39 7.55 -2.26
C PRO A 40 1.58 6.54 -1.12
N ILE A 41 2.78 6.50 -0.53
CA ILE A 41 3.01 5.78 0.72
C ILE A 41 3.41 6.81 1.76
N ASN A 42 2.50 7.12 2.69
CA ASN A 42 2.74 8.11 3.75
C ASN A 42 3.56 7.50 4.89
N CYS A 43 3.21 6.27 5.27
CA CYS A 43 3.94 5.46 6.24
C CYS A 43 3.63 3.99 6.02
N GLN A 44 4.42 3.11 6.61
CA GLN A 44 4.26 1.66 6.52
C GLN A 44 4.18 1.01 7.90
N THR A 45 3.41 -0.06 8.01
CA THR A 45 3.19 -0.75 9.29
C THR A 45 3.05 -2.26 9.09
N PRO A 46 3.47 -3.09 10.05
CA PRO A 46 3.20 -4.52 9.99
C PRO A 46 1.71 -4.83 10.11
N GLY A 47 1.29 -5.92 9.50
CA GLY A 47 -0.09 -6.42 9.54
C GLY A 47 -0.18 -7.89 9.13
N THR A 48 -1.37 -8.33 8.73
CA THR A 48 -1.54 -9.71 8.25
C THR A 48 -0.72 -9.95 6.99
N ARG A 49 -0.07 -11.12 6.88
CA ARG A 49 0.62 -11.51 5.65
C ARG A 49 -0.36 -11.75 4.51
N VAL A 50 -0.06 -11.17 3.36
CA VAL A 50 -0.84 -11.31 2.14
C VAL A 50 0.08 -11.69 1.00
N THR A 51 -0.34 -12.66 0.18
CA THR A 51 0.31 -12.98 -1.09
C THR A 51 -0.35 -12.18 -2.21
N GLY A 52 0.48 -11.53 -3.01
CA GLY A 52 0.07 -10.73 -4.16
C GLY A 52 1.08 -10.87 -5.31
N PRO A 53 0.90 -10.07 -6.38
CA PRO A 53 1.75 -10.13 -7.57
C PRO A 53 3.25 -9.90 -7.32
N TYR A 54 3.60 -9.20 -6.24
CA TYR A 54 5.00 -8.92 -5.87
C TYR A 54 5.51 -9.81 -4.73
N GLY A 55 4.84 -10.94 -4.46
CA GLY A 55 5.26 -11.91 -3.44
C GLY A 55 4.38 -11.88 -2.18
N THR A 56 4.92 -12.37 -1.07
CA THR A 56 4.19 -12.42 0.21
C THR A 56 4.79 -11.44 1.20
N SER A 57 4.01 -10.39 1.52
CA SER A 57 4.43 -9.32 2.42
C SER A 57 3.53 -9.25 3.65
N GLY A 58 4.12 -8.93 4.80
CA GLY A 58 3.39 -8.55 6.02
C GLY A 58 3.34 -7.04 6.22
N ILE A 59 3.75 -6.26 5.22
CA ILE A 59 3.78 -4.80 5.26
C ILE A 59 2.49 -4.25 4.67
N TRP A 60 1.98 -3.20 5.28
CA TRP A 60 0.81 -2.45 4.83
C TRP A 60 1.17 -0.97 4.66
N ASP A 61 0.79 -0.43 3.51
CA ASP A 61 1.05 0.94 3.11
C ASP A 61 -0.13 1.83 3.51
N ASN A 62 0.12 2.86 4.33
CA ASN A 62 -0.87 3.90 4.55
C ASN A 62 -0.88 4.86 3.35
N ILE A 63 -2.00 4.90 2.63
CA ILE A 63 -2.18 5.73 1.44
C ILE A 63 -2.99 7.01 1.70
N GLY A 64 -3.41 7.23 2.97
CA GLY A 64 -4.10 8.44 3.44
C GLY A 64 -5.07 8.15 4.59
N ASN A 65 -5.21 9.06 5.56
CA ASN A 65 -6.22 9.04 6.65
C ASN A 65 -6.77 7.65 7.06
N GLY A 66 -5.92 6.76 7.60
CA GLY A 66 -6.33 5.42 8.04
C GLY A 66 -6.69 4.41 6.93
N GLN A 67 -6.33 4.69 5.68
CA GLN A 67 -6.53 3.82 4.53
C GLN A 67 -5.25 3.05 4.22
N TYR A 68 -5.35 1.74 4.18
CA TYR A 68 -4.22 0.83 4.02
C TYR A 68 -4.40 -0.08 2.81
N VAL A 69 -3.32 -0.34 2.10
CA VAL A 69 -3.24 -1.38 1.07
C VAL A 69 -2.10 -2.33 1.39
N ALA A 70 -2.19 -3.57 0.92
CA ALA A 70 -1.12 -4.54 1.10
C ALA A 70 0.05 -4.21 0.17
N ASP A 71 1.25 -4.10 0.72
CA ASP A 71 2.49 -3.80 -0.01
C ASP A 71 2.79 -4.85 -1.11
N ALA A 72 2.34 -6.10 -0.91
CA ALA A 72 2.42 -7.18 -1.92
C ALA A 72 1.74 -6.86 -3.28
N TYR A 73 0.95 -5.80 -3.36
CA TYR A 73 0.28 -5.31 -4.57
C TYR A 73 0.82 -3.98 -5.09
N VAL A 74 1.81 -3.39 -4.42
CA VAL A 74 2.40 -2.09 -4.78
C VAL A 74 3.86 -2.30 -5.16
N ARG A 75 4.27 -1.79 -6.33
CA ARG A 75 5.65 -1.98 -6.80
C ARG A 75 6.57 -0.95 -6.15
N THR A 76 7.02 -1.25 -4.94
CA THR A 76 7.94 -0.41 -4.15
C THR A 76 9.40 -0.59 -4.52
N GLY A 77 9.76 -1.77 -5.05
CA GLY A 77 11.13 -2.15 -5.39
C GLY A 77 11.93 -2.71 -4.20
N SER A 78 11.28 -3.00 -3.08
CA SER A 78 11.87 -3.59 -1.88
C SER A 78 10.89 -4.56 -1.23
N ASP A 79 11.39 -5.63 -0.62
CA ASP A 79 10.61 -6.51 0.26
C ASP A 79 10.49 -5.95 1.70
N GLY A 80 11.12 -4.80 1.95
CA GLY A 80 11.16 -4.10 3.23
C GLY A 80 10.49 -2.73 3.20
N TYR A 81 10.70 -1.97 4.27
CA TYR A 81 10.12 -0.63 4.41
C TYR A 81 10.80 0.38 3.46
N VAL A 82 10.03 1.05 2.62
CA VAL A 82 10.46 2.14 1.72
C VAL A 82 10.02 3.53 2.20
N ALA A 83 9.19 3.59 3.25
CA ALA A 83 8.75 4.81 3.90
C ALA A 83 8.93 4.70 5.42
N VAL A 84 8.73 5.83 6.12
CA VAL A 84 8.74 5.87 7.59
C VAL A 84 7.68 4.92 8.18
N ARG A 85 7.91 4.46 9.41
CA ARG A 85 6.94 3.62 10.11
C ARG A 85 5.73 4.44 10.55
N CYS A 86 4.54 3.86 10.47
CA CYS A 86 3.38 4.48 11.09
C CYS A 86 3.58 4.50 12.62
N GLY A 87 3.13 5.59 13.25
CA GLY A 87 3.21 5.80 14.70
C GLY A 87 2.26 4.93 15.49
#